data_AF-A0A917RZT1-F1
#
_entry.id   AF-A0A917RZT1-F1
#
_cell.length_a   1.000
_cell.length_b   1.000
_cell.length_c   1.000
_cell.angle_alpha   90.00
_cell.angle_beta   90.00
_cell.angle_gamma   90.00
#
_symmetry.space_group_name_H-M   'P 1'
#
loop_
_entity.id
_entity.type
_entity.pdbx_description
1 polymer ?
#
loop_
_entity_poly.entity_id
_entity_poly.type
_entity_poly.pdbx_seq_one_letter_code
_entity_poly.pdbx_strand_id
1 'polypeptide(L)'
;MLAHLSDCATCREEVAALQRLRSLLTDTGRQAGVLPADLTSRLAAIAEADDDPDQSRTVRLRTVSLAGMAVLLVLITGVGYLAAPPERDGIADPTAAVRADFSNAVSQLPLTSPAVAAALAADPRRLGAGDTDPDTDIDPDPTMTGPALDRQRIVELLQRAEWASARVSYSGIQRVIAPRDDRTSAADVSIDFAPTTGSRVVVRSLTGTAVIGGTLPTPAASRIAANDLISALAARFRLTGDSGGTVLGRPVIRVQAWQRDPALTQPESVWWIDSATGLVLRQQLYDQTGRLVLAARYTRLAIEPAGPSSPTVRNLLAGPTPAALLTRPTTTATFTTASAGELSHQGWFCQAELAGMQLVRLRADAPAEPGVLHMVYTDGLSTVSVFERRGRLTDPPSASAWDPTLAAYRADAMVNTATWQSGTDVFTVATDGPTGLRDKVVAALPHDPDAGRTTMGRIRAGWSRVLHALG
;
A
#
# COMPACT_ATOMS: atom_id res chain seq x y z
N MET A 1 19.30 4.83 -28.49
CA MET A 1 19.07 6.26 -28.19
C MET A 1 20.38 7.01 -27.95
N LEU A 2 21.25 6.55 -27.04
CA LEU A 2 22.57 7.17 -26.80
C LEU A 2 23.49 7.23 -28.05
N ALA A 3 23.49 6.19 -28.89
CA ALA A 3 24.30 6.17 -30.13
C ALA A 3 23.79 7.15 -31.22
N HIS A 4 22.50 7.50 -31.21
CA HIS A 4 21.97 8.47 -32.18
C HIS A 4 22.36 9.90 -31.83
N LEU A 5 22.51 10.19 -30.53
CA LEU A 5 22.92 11.49 -30.01
C LEU A 5 24.41 11.80 -30.27
N SER A 6 25.27 10.79 -30.47
CA SER A 6 26.68 10.99 -30.80
C SER A 6 26.93 11.23 -32.30
N ASP A 7 26.13 10.61 -33.16
CA ASP A 7 26.43 10.51 -34.59
C ASP A 7 25.65 11.52 -35.45
N CYS A 8 24.61 12.14 -34.89
CA CYS A 8 23.84 13.19 -35.57
C CYS A 8 24.41 14.59 -35.27
N ALA A 9 24.86 15.29 -36.32
CA ALA A 9 25.38 16.65 -36.20
C ALA A 9 24.34 17.64 -35.65
N THR A 10 23.10 17.54 -36.11
CA THR A 10 21.98 18.40 -35.67
C THR A 10 21.67 18.20 -34.18
N CYS A 11 21.63 16.95 -33.70
CA CYS A 11 21.38 16.68 -32.28
C CYS A 11 22.51 17.17 -31.37
N ARG A 12 23.76 17.16 -31.84
CA ARG A 12 24.89 17.73 -31.08
C ARG A 12 24.80 19.25 -30.97
N GLU A 13 24.33 19.93 -32.01
CA GLU A 13 24.08 21.38 -31.97
C GLU A 13 22.97 21.74 -31.00
N GLU A 14 21.87 20.98 -30.97
CA GLU A 14 20.77 21.18 -30.01
C GLU A 14 21.21 20.95 -28.56
N VAL A 15 22.00 19.91 -28.29
CA VAL A 15 22.56 19.65 -26.95
C VAL A 15 23.51 20.78 -26.54
N ALA A 16 24.35 21.28 -27.46
CA ALA A 16 25.24 22.41 -27.19
C ALA A 16 24.48 23.74 -26.97
N ALA A 17 23.32 23.92 -27.61
CA ALA A 17 22.44 25.06 -27.39
C ALA A 17 21.78 25.01 -26.00
N LEU A 18 21.30 23.83 -25.59
CA LEU A 18 20.71 23.62 -24.25
C LEU A 18 21.74 23.79 -23.13
N GLN A 19 22.98 23.36 -23.34
CA GLN A 19 24.07 23.59 -22.39
C GLN A 19 24.44 25.07 -22.27
N ARG A 20 24.42 25.83 -23.36
CA ARG A 20 24.61 27.29 -23.35
C ARG A 20 23.47 28.03 -22.65
N LEU A 21 22.23 27.60 -22.85
CA LEU A 21 21.08 28.18 -22.15
C LEU A 21 21.19 27.94 -20.64
N ARG A 22 21.58 26.71 -20.25
CA ARG A 22 21.82 26.36 -18.85
C ARG A 22 22.94 27.18 -18.23
N SER A 23 24.06 27.41 -18.93
CA SER A 23 25.15 28.23 -18.39
C SER A 23 24.73 29.68 -18.18
N LEU A 24 23.97 30.26 -19.12
CA LEU A 24 23.42 31.62 -18.99
C LEU A 24 22.46 31.78 -17.81
N LEU A 25 21.60 30.78 -17.57
CA LEU A 25 20.69 30.74 -16.43
C LEU A 25 21.41 30.53 -15.10
N THR A 26 22.55 29.84 -15.12
CA THR A 26 23.36 29.59 -13.91
C THR A 26 24.24 30.80 -13.56
N ASP A 27 24.73 31.55 -14.56
CA ASP A 27 25.50 32.77 -14.36
C ASP A 27 24.63 33.95 -13.88
N THR A 28 23.39 34.06 -14.38
CA THR A 28 22.43 35.08 -13.92
C THR A 28 21.99 34.85 -12.47
N GLY A 29 22.02 33.60 -11.99
CA GLY A 29 21.73 33.25 -10.59
C GLY A 29 22.87 33.53 -9.60
N ARG A 30 24.10 33.82 -10.07
CA ARG A 30 25.29 34.01 -9.20
C ARG A 30 25.76 35.45 -9.04
N GLN A 31 25.20 36.41 -9.76
CA GLN A 31 25.45 37.84 -9.53
C GLN A 31 24.46 38.44 -8.53
N ALA A 32 24.52 37.97 -7.27
CA ALA A 32 24.11 38.77 -6.13
C ALA A 32 25.24 39.77 -5.81
N GLY A 33 25.38 40.78 -6.66
CA GLY A 33 26.23 41.93 -6.39
C GLY A 33 25.58 42.81 -5.32
N VAL A 34 26.36 43.14 -4.30
CA VAL A 34 26.02 44.05 -3.18
C VAL A 34 25.24 45.28 -3.67
N LEU A 35 24.03 45.47 -3.15
CA LEU A 35 23.21 46.67 -3.36
C LEU A 35 23.95 47.90 -2.80
N PRO A 36 24.12 48.98 -3.58
CA PRO A 36 24.68 50.23 -3.06
C PRO A 36 23.75 50.83 -2.01
N ALA A 37 24.28 51.23 -0.87
CA ALA A 37 23.57 51.93 0.21
C ALA A 37 23.03 53.34 -0.20
N ASP A 38 23.10 53.70 -1.47
CA ASP A 38 22.75 55.02 -2.03
C ASP A 38 21.27 55.14 -2.45
N LEU A 39 20.50 54.04 -2.40
CA LEU A 39 19.05 54.08 -2.66
C LEU A 39 18.24 54.40 -1.39
N THR A 40 18.71 53.98 -0.22
CA THR A 40 18.06 54.24 1.06
C THR A 40 18.26 55.68 1.52
N SER A 41 19.41 56.29 1.20
CA SER A 41 19.68 57.73 1.43
C SER A 41 18.82 58.63 0.54
N ARG A 42 18.59 58.23 -0.73
CA ARG A 42 17.76 58.99 -1.68
C ARG A 42 16.27 58.89 -1.39
N LEU A 43 15.80 57.79 -0.81
CA LEU A 43 14.40 57.66 -0.38
C LEU A 43 14.12 58.41 0.93
N ALA A 44 15.09 58.49 1.85
CA ALA A 44 14.99 59.33 3.04
C ALA A 44 15.00 60.83 2.70
N ALA A 45 15.79 61.26 1.72
CA ALA A 45 15.84 62.66 1.26
C ALA A 45 14.54 63.15 0.57
N ILE A 46 13.67 62.24 0.11
CA ILE A 46 12.36 62.59 -0.47
C ILE A 46 11.28 62.72 0.63
N ALA A 47 11.51 62.17 1.82
CA ALA A 47 10.56 62.19 2.92
C ALA A 47 10.74 63.37 3.90
N GLU A 48 11.85 64.11 3.82
CA GLU A 48 12.22 65.16 4.79
C GLU A 48 12.33 66.58 4.20
N ALA A 49 11.88 66.80 2.97
CA ALA A 49 11.84 68.12 2.35
C ALA A 49 10.40 68.60 2.16
N ASP A 50 9.80 69.17 3.21
CA ASP A 50 8.84 70.26 3.06
C ASP A 50 8.62 70.98 4.41
N ASP A 51 9.31 72.11 4.60
CA ASP A 51 8.96 73.15 5.57
C ASP A 51 9.51 74.49 5.05
N ASP A 52 8.80 75.13 4.11
CA ASP A 52 8.65 76.60 4.05
C ASP A 52 7.49 76.97 3.09
N PRO A 53 6.67 78.00 3.40
CA PRO A 53 5.44 78.28 2.68
C PRO A 53 5.69 79.22 1.50
N ASP A 54 4.66 79.31 0.67
CA ASP A 54 4.48 80.31 -0.39
C ASP A 54 4.91 79.87 -1.81
N GLN A 55 4.01 79.17 -2.50
CA GLN A 55 3.51 79.65 -3.78
C GLN A 55 2.35 78.79 -4.31
N SER A 56 1.28 79.49 -4.67
CA SER A 56 0.07 78.95 -5.27
C SER A 56 0.32 78.17 -6.57
N ARG A 57 0.14 76.84 -6.53
CA ARG A 57 -0.24 76.06 -7.72
C ARG A 57 -1.07 74.85 -7.33
N THR A 58 -2.33 74.89 -7.73
CA THR A 58 -3.33 73.84 -7.60
C THR A 58 -2.90 72.58 -8.35
N VAL A 59 -2.36 71.59 -7.62
CA VAL A 59 -2.27 70.22 -8.09
C VAL A 59 -3.21 69.37 -7.23
N ARG A 60 -4.29 68.91 -7.86
CA ARG A 60 -5.22 67.92 -7.29
C ARG A 60 -4.46 66.60 -7.05
N LEU A 61 -3.89 66.42 -5.87
CA LEU A 61 -3.58 65.07 -5.39
C LEU A 61 -4.91 64.37 -5.06
N ARG A 62 -5.24 63.36 -5.86
CA ARG A 62 -6.31 62.42 -5.54
C ARG A 62 -5.97 61.73 -4.23
N THR A 63 -6.66 62.13 -3.16
CA THR A 63 -6.81 61.33 -1.96
C THR A 63 -7.33 59.96 -2.40
N VAL A 64 -6.45 58.96 -2.43
CA VAL A 64 -6.90 57.56 -2.47
C VAL A 64 -7.54 57.32 -1.13
N SER A 65 -8.87 57.44 -1.10
CA SER A 65 -9.68 57.21 0.08
C SER A 65 -9.38 55.81 0.62
N LEU A 66 -9.44 55.63 1.94
CA LEU A 66 -9.38 54.32 2.61
C LEU A 66 -10.25 53.25 1.92
N ALA A 67 -11.35 53.68 1.27
CA ALA A 67 -12.20 52.85 0.43
C ALA A 67 -11.48 52.24 -0.79
N GLY A 68 -10.61 52.99 -1.47
CA GLY A 68 -9.81 52.48 -2.60
C GLY A 68 -8.79 51.42 -2.18
N MET A 69 -8.18 51.60 -1.00
CA MET A 69 -7.26 50.61 -0.43
C MET A 69 -7.99 49.32 -0.04
N ALA A 70 -9.20 49.44 0.53
CA ALA A 70 -10.04 48.30 0.86
C ALA A 70 -10.48 47.51 -0.39
N VAL A 71 -10.86 48.19 -1.48
CA VAL A 71 -11.23 47.55 -2.75
C VAL A 71 -10.04 46.79 -3.36
N LEU A 72 -8.84 47.38 -3.31
CA LEU A 72 -7.62 46.71 -3.78
C LEU A 72 -7.31 45.45 -2.97
N LEU A 73 -7.47 45.51 -1.65
CA LEU A 73 -7.24 44.38 -0.75
C LEU A 73 -8.26 43.25 -0.98
N VAL A 74 -9.53 43.59 -1.23
CA VAL A 74 -10.57 42.63 -1.62
C VAL A 74 -10.29 42.00 -2.98
N LEU A 75 -9.80 42.77 -3.96
CA LEU A 75 -9.40 42.24 -5.26
C LEU A 75 -8.20 41.29 -5.14
N ILE A 76 -7.18 41.66 -4.37
CA ILE A 76 -5.96 40.85 -4.17
C ILE A 76 -6.30 39.54 -3.44
N THR A 77 -7.11 39.61 -2.39
CA THR A 77 -7.56 38.43 -1.65
C THR A 77 -8.49 37.57 -2.49
N GLY A 78 -9.40 38.17 -3.26
CA GLY A 78 -10.31 37.48 -4.17
C GLY A 78 -9.60 36.73 -5.30
N VAL A 79 -8.62 37.37 -5.97
CA VAL A 79 -7.80 36.74 -7.00
C VAL A 79 -6.99 35.58 -6.41
N GLY A 80 -6.34 35.79 -5.27
CA GLY A 80 -5.61 34.71 -4.58
C GLY A 80 -6.52 33.55 -4.15
N TYR A 81 -7.75 33.83 -3.74
CA TYR A 81 -8.70 32.79 -3.35
C TYR A 81 -9.27 32.01 -4.55
N LEU A 82 -9.56 32.70 -5.66
CA LEU A 82 -10.09 32.09 -6.90
C LEU A 82 -9.02 31.32 -7.69
N ALA A 83 -7.77 31.79 -7.64
CA ALA A 83 -6.64 31.10 -8.25
C ALA A 83 -6.13 29.91 -7.42
N ALA A 84 -6.59 29.79 -6.16
CA ALA A 84 -6.25 28.65 -5.32
C ALA A 84 -6.74 27.35 -5.99
N PRO A 85 -5.99 26.23 -5.85
CA PRO A 85 -6.46 24.93 -6.32
C PRO A 85 -7.86 24.63 -5.77
N PRO A 86 -8.71 23.93 -6.54
CA PRO A 86 -9.98 23.43 -6.00
C PRO A 86 -9.71 22.67 -4.70
N GLU A 87 -10.64 22.77 -3.74
CA GLU A 87 -10.52 22.01 -2.49
C GLU A 87 -10.29 20.55 -2.84
N ARG A 88 -9.21 19.96 -2.32
CA ARG A 88 -8.93 18.54 -2.55
C ARG A 88 -10.12 17.73 -2.04
N ASP A 89 -10.48 16.69 -2.80
CA ASP A 89 -11.64 15.86 -2.52
C ASP A 89 -11.64 15.33 -1.08
N GLY A 90 -12.81 15.39 -0.45
CA GLY A 90 -13.05 14.78 0.84
C GLY A 90 -13.01 13.26 0.71
N ILE A 91 -12.22 12.62 1.57
CA ILE A 91 -12.09 11.17 1.63
C ILE A 91 -12.93 10.69 2.81
N ALA A 92 -14.12 10.16 2.53
CA ALA A 92 -15.04 9.70 3.58
C ALA A 92 -14.61 8.37 4.18
N ASP A 93 -14.34 7.35 3.36
CA ASP A 93 -13.87 6.05 3.85
C ASP A 93 -13.01 5.32 2.79
N PRO A 94 -11.69 5.20 2.99
CA PRO A 94 -10.82 4.48 2.06
C PRO A 94 -10.85 2.95 2.23
N THR A 95 -11.46 2.42 3.30
CA THR A 95 -11.24 1.05 3.79
C THR A 95 -11.62 -0.03 2.78
N ALA A 96 -12.74 0.12 2.08
CA ALA A 96 -13.18 -0.88 1.11
C ALA A 96 -12.23 -0.99 -0.10
N ALA A 97 -11.77 0.16 -0.62
CA ALA A 97 -10.82 0.21 -1.72
C ALA A 97 -9.45 -0.35 -1.30
N VAL A 98 -8.96 0.09 -0.13
CA VAL A 98 -7.71 -0.40 0.48
C VAL A 98 -7.72 -1.91 0.63
N ARG A 99 -8.83 -2.48 1.11
CA ARG A 99 -8.97 -3.93 1.29
C ARG A 99 -8.94 -4.69 -0.04
N ALA A 100 -9.61 -4.18 -1.07
CA ALA A 100 -9.59 -4.77 -2.40
C ALA A 100 -8.20 -4.74 -3.03
N ASP A 101 -7.52 -3.59 -2.96
CA ASP A 101 -6.16 -3.41 -3.46
C ASP A 101 -5.13 -4.25 -2.67
N PHE A 102 -5.27 -4.34 -1.35
CA PHE A 102 -4.44 -5.17 -0.47
C PHE A 102 -4.61 -6.66 -0.77
N SER A 103 -5.85 -7.17 -0.81
CA SER A 103 -6.14 -8.55 -1.18
C SER A 103 -5.56 -8.91 -2.55
N ASN A 104 -5.66 -8.00 -3.53
CA ASN A 104 -5.11 -8.21 -4.85
C ASN A 104 -3.56 -8.17 -4.87
N ALA A 105 -2.93 -7.42 -3.97
CA ALA A 105 -1.49 -7.47 -3.81
C ALA A 105 -1.04 -8.82 -3.21
N VAL A 106 -1.72 -9.26 -2.14
CA VAL A 106 -1.45 -10.51 -1.41
C VAL A 106 -1.69 -11.74 -2.28
N SER A 107 -2.73 -11.75 -3.13
CA SER A 107 -3.00 -12.88 -4.05
C SER A 107 -1.91 -13.14 -5.09
N GLN A 108 -0.95 -12.21 -5.22
CA GLN A 108 0.17 -12.29 -6.16
C GLN A 108 1.51 -12.55 -5.46
N LEU A 109 1.50 -12.79 -4.16
CA LEU A 109 2.69 -13.16 -3.39
C LEU A 109 2.88 -14.68 -3.41
N PRO A 110 4.14 -15.15 -3.39
CA PRO A 110 4.43 -16.58 -3.35
C PRO A 110 3.88 -17.18 -2.06
N LEU A 111 3.55 -18.48 -2.11
CA LEU A 111 3.09 -19.29 -0.96
C LEU A 111 1.75 -18.85 -0.34
N THR A 112 1.18 -17.72 -0.77
CA THR A 112 -0.11 -17.27 -0.28
C THR A 112 -1.25 -17.99 -0.99
N SER A 113 -2.13 -18.61 -0.20
CA SER A 113 -3.34 -19.23 -0.74
C SER A 113 -4.33 -18.18 -1.29
N PRO A 114 -4.96 -18.42 -2.45
CA PRO A 114 -6.05 -17.58 -2.96
C PRO A 114 -7.22 -17.41 -1.98
N ALA A 115 -7.46 -18.38 -1.09
CA ALA A 115 -8.48 -18.24 -0.05
C ALA A 115 -8.10 -17.22 1.02
N VAL A 116 -6.83 -17.11 1.40
CA VAL A 116 -6.39 -16.07 2.35
C VAL A 116 -6.63 -14.70 1.73
N ALA A 117 -6.18 -14.47 0.49
CA ALA A 117 -6.45 -13.22 -0.22
C ALA A 117 -7.95 -12.91 -0.28
N ALA A 118 -8.77 -13.88 -0.70
CA ALA A 118 -10.22 -13.70 -0.77
C ALA A 118 -10.84 -13.37 0.61
N ALA A 119 -10.42 -14.04 1.68
CA ALA A 119 -10.87 -13.77 3.04
C ALA A 119 -10.47 -12.35 3.51
N LEU A 120 -9.25 -11.91 3.16
CA LEU A 120 -8.77 -10.55 3.43
C LEU A 120 -9.61 -9.48 2.70
N ALA A 121 -10.23 -9.81 1.56
CA ALA A 121 -11.13 -8.91 0.82
C ALA A 121 -12.52 -8.72 1.48
N ALA A 122 -12.93 -9.65 2.35
CA ALA A 122 -14.26 -9.64 2.93
C ALA A 122 -14.43 -8.55 4.01
N ASP A 123 -15.65 -8.03 4.14
CA ASP A 123 -15.97 -7.14 5.27
C ASP A 123 -15.95 -7.93 6.58
N PRO A 124 -15.05 -7.60 7.53
CA PRO A 124 -14.93 -8.34 8.78
C PRO A 124 -16.17 -8.27 9.67
N ARG A 125 -17.10 -7.32 9.44
CA ARG A 125 -18.39 -7.30 10.15
C ARG A 125 -19.35 -8.39 9.67
N ARG A 126 -19.13 -8.90 8.46
CA ARG A 126 -19.92 -9.95 7.81
C ARG A 126 -19.29 -11.32 7.95
N LEU A 127 -18.00 -11.37 8.28
CA LEU A 127 -17.34 -12.56 8.80
C LEU A 127 -17.81 -12.69 10.26
N GLY A 128 -18.54 -13.75 10.59
CA GLY A 128 -19.02 -13.94 11.96
C GLY A 128 -17.86 -13.87 12.95
N ALA A 129 -18.08 -13.25 14.12
CA ALA A 129 -17.24 -13.53 15.27
C ALA A 129 -17.49 -15.00 15.62
N GLY A 130 -16.45 -15.84 15.60
CA GLY A 130 -16.57 -17.10 16.30
C GLY A 130 -16.74 -16.77 17.78
N ASP A 131 -17.91 -17.04 18.36
CA ASP A 131 -18.04 -17.22 19.83
C ASP A 131 -17.21 -18.43 20.29
N THR A 132 -16.63 -19.17 19.35
CA THR A 132 -15.67 -20.24 19.56
C THR A 132 -14.29 -19.69 19.89
N ASP A 133 -13.73 -20.23 20.97
CA ASP A 133 -12.31 -20.12 21.30
C ASP A 133 -11.47 -20.46 20.06
N PRO A 134 -10.61 -19.55 19.57
CA PRO A 134 -9.78 -19.82 18.40
C PRO A 134 -8.99 -21.12 18.52
N ASP A 135 -8.61 -21.55 19.72
CA ASP A 135 -7.89 -22.80 19.95
C ASP A 135 -8.74 -24.05 19.67
N THR A 136 -10.07 -23.98 19.82
CA THR A 136 -10.95 -25.12 19.47
C THR A 136 -11.15 -25.31 17.96
N ASP A 137 -10.94 -24.26 17.17
CA ASP A 137 -11.15 -24.28 15.72
C ASP A 137 -9.83 -24.46 14.95
N ILE A 138 -8.70 -24.65 15.65
CA ILE A 138 -7.38 -24.97 15.08
C ILE A 138 -7.10 -26.46 15.36
N ASP A 139 -7.03 -27.26 14.30
CA ASP A 139 -6.65 -28.68 14.44
C ASP A 139 -5.22 -28.79 15.02
N PRO A 140 -4.90 -29.79 15.84
CA PRO A 140 -3.54 -29.99 16.31
C PRO A 140 -2.58 -30.14 15.12
N ASP A 141 -1.34 -29.71 15.29
CA ASP A 141 -0.31 -29.88 14.28
C ASP A 141 -0.07 -31.39 14.02
N PRO A 142 0.08 -31.80 12.74
CA PRO A 142 0.36 -33.20 12.46
C PRO A 142 1.72 -33.58 13.03
N THR A 143 1.79 -34.78 13.61
CA THR A 143 3.06 -35.35 14.06
C THR A 143 3.97 -35.59 12.87
N MET A 144 5.20 -35.06 12.94
CA MET A 144 6.22 -35.25 11.92
C MET A 144 7.19 -36.34 12.37
N THR A 145 7.35 -37.40 11.58
CA THR A 145 8.18 -38.58 11.95
C THR A 145 9.36 -38.84 11.02
N GLY A 146 9.49 -38.04 9.95
CA GLY A 146 10.54 -38.20 8.94
C GLY A 146 11.81 -37.40 9.26
N PRO A 147 12.87 -37.59 8.46
CA PRO A 147 14.11 -36.85 8.63
C PRO A 147 13.94 -35.35 8.40
N ALA A 148 14.84 -34.58 9.03
CA ALA A 148 15.05 -33.18 8.73
C ALA A 148 15.58 -33.00 7.31
N LEU A 149 15.18 -31.91 6.66
CA LEU A 149 15.62 -31.53 5.32
C LEU A 149 16.82 -30.59 5.40
N ASP A 150 17.71 -30.71 4.42
CA ASP A 150 18.76 -29.71 4.21
C ASP A 150 18.19 -28.40 3.60
N ARG A 151 19.02 -27.35 3.64
CA ARG A 151 18.63 -26.02 3.18
C ARG A 151 18.26 -25.98 1.69
N GLN A 152 19.00 -26.69 0.83
CA GLN A 152 18.74 -26.68 -0.61
C GLN A 152 17.38 -27.30 -0.89
N ARG A 153 17.07 -28.42 -0.23
CA ARG A 153 15.80 -29.11 -0.41
C ARG A 153 14.61 -28.30 0.07
N ILE A 154 14.78 -27.52 1.14
CA ILE A 154 13.75 -26.58 1.62
C ILE A 154 13.45 -25.51 0.55
N VAL A 155 14.48 -24.90 -0.04
CA VAL A 155 14.30 -23.87 -1.08
C VAL A 155 13.63 -24.45 -2.33
N GLU A 156 14.06 -25.63 -2.79
CA GLU A 156 13.43 -26.36 -3.91
C GLU A 156 11.95 -26.65 -3.63
N LEU A 157 11.61 -26.99 -2.39
CA LEU A 157 10.23 -27.27 -2.00
C LEU A 157 9.36 -26.01 -2.00
N LEU A 158 9.87 -24.88 -1.50
CA LEU A 158 9.15 -23.61 -1.54
C LEU A 158 8.93 -23.11 -2.98
N GLN A 159 9.93 -23.24 -3.85
CA GLN A 159 9.80 -22.96 -5.28
C GLN A 159 8.75 -23.87 -5.94
N ARG A 160 8.77 -25.17 -5.62
CA ARG A 160 7.77 -26.10 -6.12
C ARG A 160 6.36 -25.72 -5.64
N ALA A 161 6.22 -25.27 -4.40
CA ALA A 161 4.93 -24.88 -3.85
C ALA A 161 4.35 -23.64 -4.53
N GLU A 162 5.19 -22.66 -4.83
CA GLU A 162 4.81 -21.52 -5.67
C GLU A 162 4.33 -21.98 -7.04
N TRP A 163 5.08 -22.84 -7.72
CA TRP A 163 4.71 -23.34 -9.06
C TRP A 163 3.42 -24.17 -9.04
N ALA A 164 3.23 -24.97 -8.00
CA ALA A 164 2.03 -25.80 -7.83
C ALA A 164 0.77 -24.94 -7.76
N SER A 165 0.84 -23.81 -7.05
CA SER A 165 -0.27 -22.87 -6.89
C SER A 165 -0.80 -22.28 -8.21
N ALA A 166 0.04 -22.24 -9.24
CA ALA A 166 -0.29 -21.70 -10.57
C ALA A 166 -0.56 -22.78 -11.63
N ARG A 167 -0.31 -24.06 -11.33
CA ARG A 167 -0.31 -25.14 -12.35
C ARG A 167 -1.14 -26.36 -12.00
N VAL A 168 -1.31 -26.68 -10.72
CA VAL A 168 -2.07 -27.86 -10.30
C VAL A 168 -3.53 -27.46 -10.23
N SER A 169 -4.40 -28.09 -11.03
CA SER A 169 -5.84 -27.90 -10.88
C SER A 169 -6.32 -28.52 -9.57
N TYR A 170 -7.05 -27.75 -8.78
CA TYR A 170 -7.60 -28.23 -7.52
C TYR A 170 -8.87 -27.51 -7.16
N SER A 171 -9.61 -28.12 -6.25
CA SER A 171 -10.81 -27.55 -5.68
C SER A 171 -10.95 -27.96 -4.22
N GLY A 172 -11.65 -27.16 -3.43
CA GLY A 172 -11.80 -27.47 -2.02
C GLY A 172 -12.41 -26.33 -1.22
N ILE A 173 -12.40 -26.53 0.10
CA ILE A 173 -12.80 -25.52 1.07
C ILE A 173 -11.61 -25.30 1.98
N GLN A 174 -11.17 -24.05 2.10
CA GLN A 174 -10.22 -23.64 3.12
C GLN A 174 -10.91 -22.88 4.23
N ARG A 175 -10.60 -23.24 5.47
CA ARG A 175 -10.93 -22.43 6.63
C ARG A 175 -9.79 -21.45 6.89
N VAL A 176 -10.10 -20.17 6.95
CA VAL A 176 -9.17 -19.07 7.27
C VAL A 176 -9.59 -18.48 8.62
N ILE A 177 -8.65 -18.37 9.55
CA ILE A 177 -8.87 -17.87 10.91
C ILE A 177 -7.81 -16.82 11.20
N ALA A 178 -8.22 -15.67 11.72
CA ALA A 178 -7.34 -14.62 12.23
C ALA A 178 -7.81 -14.20 13.63
N PRO A 179 -7.22 -14.77 14.69
CA PRO A 179 -7.53 -14.36 16.05
C PRO A 179 -6.88 -13.01 16.37
N ARG A 180 -7.55 -12.21 17.20
CA ARG A 180 -7.10 -10.93 17.74
C ARG A 180 -7.46 -10.88 19.22
N ASP A 181 -6.89 -9.92 19.95
CA ASP A 181 -6.99 -9.84 21.42
C ASP A 181 -8.44 -9.87 21.95
N ASP A 182 -9.40 -9.33 21.19
CA ASP A 182 -10.81 -9.20 21.58
C ASP A 182 -11.78 -9.95 20.66
N ARG A 183 -11.31 -10.53 19.55
CA ARG A 183 -12.16 -11.14 18.53
C ARG A 183 -11.43 -12.13 17.63
N THR A 184 -12.15 -13.14 17.16
CA THR A 184 -11.66 -14.03 16.11
C THR A 184 -12.45 -13.80 14.84
N SER A 185 -11.76 -13.45 13.75
CA SER A 185 -12.35 -13.39 12.41
C SER A 185 -12.11 -14.71 11.70
N ALA A 186 -13.16 -15.34 11.17
CA ALA A 186 -13.02 -16.60 10.47
C ALA A 186 -13.98 -16.72 9.28
N ALA A 187 -13.55 -17.48 8.27
CA ALA A 187 -14.30 -17.71 7.05
C ALA A 187 -14.00 -19.10 6.45
N ASP A 188 -15.01 -19.70 5.83
CA ASP A 188 -14.83 -20.83 4.94
C ASP A 188 -14.82 -20.32 3.49
N VAL A 189 -13.75 -20.60 2.76
CA VAL A 189 -13.54 -20.16 1.39
C VAL A 189 -13.56 -21.36 0.46
N SER A 190 -14.60 -21.46 -0.36
CA SER A 190 -14.64 -22.43 -1.46
C SER A 190 -13.75 -21.94 -2.59
N ILE A 191 -12.88 -22.81 -3.11
CA ILE A 191 -11.95 -22.53 -4.20
C ILE A 191 -12.14 -23.57 -5.30
N ASP A 192 -12.13 -23.12 -6.55
CA ASP A 192 -11.99 -23.92 -7.75
C ASP A 192 -10.94 -23.25 -8.63
N PHE A 193 -9.78 -23.88 -8.76
CA PHE A 193 -8.65 -23.35 -9.52
C PHE A 193 -8.38 -24.24 -10.74
N ALA A 194 -8.30 -23.58 -11.89
CA ALA A 194 -7.75 -24.16 -13.11
C ALA A 194 -6.75 -23.19 -13.74
N PRO A 195 -5.58 -23.65 -14.23
CA PRO A 195 -4.51 -22.78 -14.73
C PRO A 195 -4.96 -21.78 -15.81
N THR A 196 -5.91 -22.18 -16.66
CA THR A 196 -6.40 -21.38 -17.79
C THR A 196 -7.44 -20.33 -17.38
N THR A 197 -8.16 -20.52 -16.27
CA THR A 197 -9.26 -19.62 -15.86
C THR A 197 -8.99 -18.89 -14.55
N GLY A 198 -7.93 -19.24 -13.82
CA GLY A 198 -7.65 -18.70 -12.49
C GLY A 198 -8.47 -19.36 -11.40
N SER A 199 -8.54 -18.71 -10.24
CA SER A 199 -9.28 -19.22 -9.07
C SER A 199 -10.66 -18.58 -9.02
N ARG A 200 -11.71 -19.39 -9.07
CA ARG A 200 -13.04 -18.96 -8.63
C ARG A 200 -13.16 -19.20 -7.14
N VAL A 201 -13.54 -18.15 -6.41
CA VAL A 201 -13.63 -18.18 -4.95
C VAL A 201 -14.97 -17.68 -4.45
N VAL A 202 -15.45 -18.26 -3.36
CA VAL A 202 -16.62 -17.79 -2.61
C VAL A 202 -16.28 -17.85 -1.13
N VAL A 203 -16.29 -16.69 -0.47
CA VAL A 203 -16.06 -16.52 0.96
C VAL A 203 -17.40 -16.60 1.68
N ARG A 204 -17.48 -17.48 2.67
CA ARG A 204 -18.64 -17.64 3.54
C ARG A 204 -18.23 -17.38 4.98
N SER A 205 -19.14 -16.76 5.73
CA SER A 205 -19.03 -16.73 7.19
C SER A 205 -19.14 -18.16 7.76
N LEU A 206 -18.76 -18.35 9.02
CA LEU A 206 -18.87 -19.64 9.69
C LEU A 206 -20.31 -20.19 9.79
N THR A 207 -21.32 -19.32 9.70
CA THR A 207 -22.74 -19.73 9.64
C THR A 207 -23.17 -20.16 8.22
N GLY A 208 -22.26 -20.14 7.24
CA GLY A 208 -22.49 -20.57 5.86
C GLY A 208 -23.01 -19.48 4.91
N THR A 209 -23.30 -18.27 5.42
CA THR A 209 -23.75 -17.14 4.61
C THR A 209 -22.63 -16.65 3.69
N ALA A 210 -22.90 -16.58 2.38
CA ALA A 210 -21.97 -16.03 1.39
C ALA A 210 -21.79 -14.52 1.60
N VAL A 211 -20.54 -14.09 1.74
CA VAL A 211 -20.17 -12.69 2.02
C VAL A 211 -19.71 -11.99 0.74
N ILE A 212 -18.77 -12.62 0.03
CA ILE A 212 -18.17 -12.12 -1.20
C ILE A 212 -17.72 -13.29 -2.07
N GLY A 213 -17.66 -13.10 -3.39
CA GLY A 213 -17.07 -14.09 -4.29
C GLY A 213 -16.66 -13.48 -5.62
N GLY A 214 -15.94 -14.24 -6.44
CA GLY A 214 -15.49 -13.76 -7.73
C GLY A 214 -14.37 -14.62 -8.30
N THR A 215 -13.68 -14.06 -9.28
CA THR A 215 -12.51 -14.67 -9.91
C THR A 215 -11.26 -13.90 -9.52
N LEU A 216 -10.31 -14.59 -8.91
CA LEU A 216 -8.95 -14.10 -8.76
C LEU A 216 -8.16 -14.54 -10.00
N PRO A 217 -7.37 -13.64 -10.61
CA PRO A 217 -6.50 -14.03 -11.71
C PRO A 217 -5.55 -15.13 -11.23
N THR A 218 -5.16 -16.03 -12.15
CA THR A 218 -4.07 -16.97 -11.89
C THR A 218 -2.90 -16.15 -11.33
N PRO A 219 -2.30 -16.54 -10.20
CA PRO A 219 -1.03 -15.97 -9.79
C PRO A 219 -0.09 -16.20 -10.97
N ALA A 220 0.15 -15.17 -11.77
CA ALA A 220 1.23 -15.24 -12.72
C ALA A 220 2.45 -15.52 -11.84
N ALA A 221 3.26 -16.53 -12.18
CA ALA A 221 4.64 -16.55 -11.72
C ALA A 221 5.16 -15.13 -11.97
N SER A 222 5.30 -14.36 -10.88
CA SER A 222 5.04 -12.93 -10.91
C SER A 222 6.07 -12.21 -11.77
N ARG A 223 5.73 -11.03 -12.31
CA ARG A 223 6.74 -10.13 -12.93
C ARG A 223 7.72 -9.58 -11.89
N ILE A 224 7.41 -9.75 -10.60
CA ILE A 224 8.41 -9.82 -9.53
C ILE A 224 8.93 -11.25 -9.62
N ALA A 225 10.18 -11.48 -10.02
CA ALA A 225 10.67 -12.85 -10.12
C ALA A 225 10.46 -13.52 -8.76
N ALA A 226 9.51 -14.44 -8.64
CA ALA A 226 9.10 -14.99 -7.34
C ALA A 226 10.27 -15.70 -6.62
N ASN A 227 11.28 -16.11 -7.39
CA ASN A 227 12.59 -16.49 -6.92
C ASN A 227 13.22 -15.45 -5.98
N ASP A 228 13.07 -14.16 -6.25
CA ASP A 228 13.61 -13.06 -5.46
C ASP A 228 12.92 -12.97 -4.09
N LEU A 229 11.62 -13.24 -4.02
CA LEU A 229 10.86 -13.22 -2.76
C LEU A 229 11.13 -14.44 -1.88
N ILE A 230 11.24 -15.64 -2.46
CA ILE A 230 11.65 -16.85 -1.72
C ILE A 230 13.12 -16.70 -1.26
N SER A 231 13.97 -16.09 -2.08
CA SER A 231 15.35 -15.77 -1.70
C SER A 231 15.41 -14.73 -0.58
N ALA A 232 14.57 -13.70 -0.63
CA ALA A 232 14.44 -12.70 0.44
C ALA A 232 13.99 -13.33 1.75
N LEU A 233 12.99 -14.23 1.71
CA LEU A 233 12.56 -15.02 2.86
C LEU A 233 13.73 -15.84 3.44
N ALA A 234 14.44 -16.60 2.61
CA ALA A 234 15.57 -17.43 3.04
C ALA A 234 16.80 -16.62 3.50
N ALA A 235 16.91 -15.35 3.08
CA ALA A 235 17.94 -14.41 3.51
C ALA A 235 17.59 -13.80 4.88
N ARG A 236 16.32 -13.50 5.15
CA ARG A 236 15.90 -12.89 6.41
C ARG A 236 15.65 -13.91 7.53
N PHE A 237 15.07 -15.05 7.20
CA PHE A 237 14.68 -16.07 8.18
C PHE A 237 15.60 -17.29 8.12
N ARG A 238 15.67 -18.00 9.25
CA ARG A 238 16.25 -19.34 9.32
C ARG A 238 15.14 -20.34 9.00
N LEU A 239 15.27 -21.03 7.88
CA LEU A 239 14.31 -22.04 7.47
C LEU A 239 14.71 -23.42 7.99
N THR A 240 13.75 -24.16 8.54
CA THR A 240 13.89 -25.59 8.88
C THR A 240 12.77 -26.38 8.20
N GLY A 241 12.98 -27.67 8.00
CA GLY A 241 11.94 -28.53 7.47
C GLY A 241 12.14 -29.98 7.85
N ASP A 242 11.03 -30.71 7.91
CA ASP A 242 10.97 -32.12 8.27
C ASP A 242 9.82 -32.81 7.53
N SER A 243 9.98 -34.10 7.28
CA SER A 243 9.04 -34.90 6.49
C SER A 243 8.22 -35.85 7.36
N GLY A 244 7.33 -36.63 6.75
CA GLY A 244 6.62 -37.73 7.43
C GLY A 244 5.36 -37.32 8.19
N GLY A 245 4.81 -36.13 7.90
CA GLY A 245 3.48 -35.74 8.41
C GLY A 245 2.37 -36.12 7.44
N THR A 246 1.12 -36.05 7.90
CA THR A 246 -0.08 -36.25 7.07
C THR A 246 -1.12 -35.16 7.32
N VAL A 247 -1.68 -34.58 6.26
CA VAL A 247 -2.82 -33.64 6.31
C VAL A 247 -3.88 -34.11 5.31
N LEU A 248 -5.13 -34.26 5.76
CA LEU A 248 -6.23 -34.81 4.93
C LEU A 248 -5.88 -36.16 4.26
N GLY A 249 -5.15 -37.03 4.98
CA GLY A 249 -4.68 -38.31 4.43
C GLY A 249 -3.57 -38.21 3.39
N ARG A 250 -3.02 -37.01 3.15
CA ARG A 250 -1.95 -36.76 2.18
C ARG A 250 -0.61 -36.55 2.88
N PRO A 251 0.49 -37.17 2.41
CA PRO A 251 1.81 -36.93 2.98
C PRO A 251 2.24 -35.47 2.78
N VAL A 252 2.75 -34.86 3.84
CA VAL A 252 3.24 -33.49 3.83
C VAL A 252 4.68 -33.38 4.32
N ILE A 253 5.36 -32.37 3.81
CA ILE A 253 6.61 -31.86 4.37
C ILE A 253 6.28 -30.55 5.08
N ARG A 254 6.74 -30.42 6.33
CA ARG A 254 6.60 -29.19 7.10
C ARG A 254 7.82 -28.32 6.85
N VAL A 255 7.59 -27.04 6.59
CA VAL A 255 8.62 -26.00 6.52
C VAL A 255 8.28 -24.94 7.57
N GLN A 256 9.27 -24.52 8.33
CA GLN A 256 9.13 -23.51 9.38
C GLN A 256 10.09 -22.37 9.12
N ALA A 257 9.60 -21.14 9.22
CA ALA A 257 10.40 -19.93 9.20
C ALA A 257 10.61 -19.44 10.64
N TRP A 258 11.88 -19.35 11.03
CA TRP A 258 12.28 -18.84 12.33
C TRP A 258 12.98 -17.50 12.14
N GLN A 259 12.70 -16.56 13.02
CA GLN A 259 13.55 -15.40 13.17
C GLN A 259 14.99 -15.87 13.46
N ARG A 260 15.98 -15.11 12.98
CA ARG A 260 17.40 -15.45 13.23
C ARG A 260 17.84 -15.22 14.68
N ASP A 261 17.00 -14.59 15.49
CA ASP A 261 17.23 -14.45 16.93
C ASP A 261 17.09 -15.83 17.62
N PRO A 262 18.16 -16.37 18.23
CA PRO A 262 18.13 -17.67 18.88
C PRO A 262 17.29 -17.70 20.16
N ALA A 263 16.87 -16.56 20.71
CA ALA A 263 16.03 -16.49 21.91
C ALA A 263 14.56 -16.90 21.65
N LEU A 264 14.13 -16.93 20.40
CA LEU A 264 12.74 -17.25 20.05
C LEU A 264 12.50 -18.75 20.04
N THR A 265 11.48 -19.18 20.78
CA THR A 265 11.12 -20.58 20.99
C THR A 265 10.03 -21.08 20.05
N GLN A 266 9.45 -20.21 19.22
CA GLN A 266 8.42 -20.55 18.25
C GLN A 266 8.77 -20.03 16.84
N PRO A 267 8.36 -20.75 15.77
CA PRO A 267 8.49 -20.25 14.42
C PRO A 267 7.51 -19.10 14.16
N GLU A 268 7.91 -18.13 13.34
CA GLU A 268 7.01 -17.05 12.89
C GLU A 268 6.04 -17.55 11.82
N SER A 269 6.40 -18.58 11.04
CA SER A 269 5.47 -19.21 10.12
C SER A 269 5.72 -20.70 9.94
N VAL A 270 4.66 -21.45 9.66
CA VAL A 270 4.70 -22.88 9.40
C VAL A 270 3.84 -23.20 8.18
N TRP A 271 4.37 -23.96 7.23
CA TRP A 271 3.66 -24.48 6.07
C TRP A 271 3.73 -26.00 6.03
N TRP A 272 2.61 -26.64 5.70
CA TRP A 272 2.57 -28.06 5.38
C TRP A 272 2.27 -28.23 3.90
N ILE A 273 3.27 -28.73 3.17
CA ILE A 273 3.30 -28.79 1.72
C ILE A 273 3.09 -30.24 1.29
N ASP A 274 2.10 -30.50 0.45
CA ASP A 274 1.83 -31.82 -0.13
C ASP A 274 3.07 -32.33 -0.87
N SER A 275 3.60 -33.47 -0.46
CA SER A 275 4.88 -33.96 -0.99
C SER A 275 4.81 -34.34 -2.47
N ALA A 276 3.62 -34.71 -2.95
CA ALA A 276 3.38 -35.16 -4.32
C ALA A 276 3.21 -33.98 -5.30
N THR A 277 2.41 -32.99 -4.93
CA THR A 277 1.98 -31.90 -5.82
C THR A 277 2.65 -30.57 -5.53
N GLY A 278 3.16 -30.37 -4.31
CA GLY A 278 3.68 -29.09 -3.85
C GLY A 278 2.61 -28.13 -3.33
N LEU A 279 1.32 -28.45 -3.36
CA LEU A 279 0.29 -27.55 -2.84
C LEU A 279 0.47 -27.32 -1.32
N VAL A 280 0.38 -26.07 -0.88
CA VAL A 280 0.33 -25.72 0.55
C VAL A 280 -1.03 -26.13 1.10
N LEU A 281 -1.07 -27.16 1.94
CA LEU A 281 -2.31 -27.72 2.49
C LEU A 281 -2.78 -27.01 3.76
N ARG A 282 -1.82 -26.50 4.52
CA ARG A 282 -2.02 -25.75 5.76
C ARG A 282 -0.90 -24.72 5.90
N GLN A 283 -1.23 -23.57 6.45
CA GLN A 283 -0.29 -22.53 6.82
C GLN A 283 -0.71 -21.86 8.13
N GLN A 284 0.28 -21.44 8.90
CA GLN A 284 0.11 -20.66 10.12
C GLN A 284 1.16 -19.55 10.18
N LEU A 285 0.76 -18.40 10.70
CA LEU A 285 1.60 -17.24 10.96
C LEU A 285 1.45 -16.89 12.44
N TYR A 286 2.56 -16.69 13.12
CA TYR A 286 2.64 -16.34 14.53
C TYR A 286 3.36 -15.00 14.70
N ASP A 287 3.06 -14.30 15.78
CA ASP A 287 3.82 -13.12 16.18
C ASP A 287 5.06 -13.50 17.02
N GLN A 288 5.84 -12.48 17.40
CA GLN A 288 7.07 -12.65 18.17
C GLN A 288 6.84 -13.17 19.60
N THR A 289 5.60 -13.14 20.09
CA THR A 289 5.20 -13.71 21.39
C THR A 289 4.71 -15.16 21.26
N GLY A 290 4.63 -15.68 20.04
CA GLY A 290 4.10 -17.02 19.74
C GLY A 290 2.57 -17.07 19.68
N ARG A 291 1.89 -15.92 19.58
CA ARG A 291 0.44 -15.89 19.37
C ARG A 291 0.13 -16.06 17.89
N LEU A 292 -0.90 -16.85 17.59
CA LEU A 292 -1.36 -17.02 16.22
C LEU A 292 -1.88 -15.69 15.66
N VAL A 293 -1.47 -15.35 14.44
CA VAL A 293 -1.94 -14.18 13.68
C VAL A 293 -2.90 -14.59 12.59
N LEU A 294 -2.59 -15.69 11.90
CA LEU A 294 -3.37 -16.23 10.80
C LEU A 294 -3.17 -17.74 10.73
N ALA A 295 -4.24 -18.49 10.54
CA ALA A 295 -4.20 -19.88 10.11
C ALA A 295 -5.09 -20.08 8.89
N ALA A 296 -4.60 -20.85 7.91
CA ALA A 296 -5.42 -21.29 6.79
C ALA A 296 -5.17 -22.77 6.51
N ARG A 297 -6.23 -23.55 6.35
CA ARG A 297 -6.12 -24.98 6.06
C ARG A 297 -7.25 -25.48 5.18
N TYR A 298 -6.98 -26.47 4.34
CA TYR A 298 -8.07 -27.19 3.69
C TYR A 298 -8.83 -28.05 4.71
N THR A 299 -10.15 -27.94 4.71
CA THR A 299 -11.06 -28.89 5.38
C THR A 299 -11.54 -29.95 4.39
N ARG A 300 -11.53 -29.63 3.09
CA ARG A 300 -11.77 -30.54 1.97
C ARG A 300 -10.89 -30.13 0.80
N LEU A 301 -10.31 -31.12 0.11
CA LEU A 301 -9.47 -30.89 -1.06
C LEU A 301 -9.66 -32.03 -2.06
N ALA A 302 -9.88 -31.68 -3.32
CA ALA A 302 -9.78 -32.57 -4.46
C ALA A 302 -8.75 -31.99 -5.43
N ILE A 303 -7.75 -32.80 -5.78
CA ILE A 303 -6.74 -32.44 -6.77
C ILE A 303 -7.07 -33.24 -8.02
N GLU A 304 -7.27 -32.54 -9.13
CA GLU A 304 -7.63 -33.18 -10.38
C GLU A 304 -6.38 -33.32 -11.25
N PRO A 305 -6.17 -34.50 -11.89
CA PRO A 305 -5.24 -34.57 -13.01
C PRO A 305 -5.71 -33.56 -14.06
N ALA A 306 -4.81 -32.74 -14.59
CA ALA A 306 -5.10 -31.62 -15.49
C ALA A 306 -6.26 -31.94 -16.48
N GLY A 307 -7.45 -31.42 -16.18
CA GLY A 307 -8.72 -31.69 -16.85
C GLY A 307 -9.82 -30.76 -16.34
N PRO A 308 -10.99 -30.70 -16.98
CA PRO A 308 -12.07 -29.80 -16.56
C PRO A 308 -12.65 -30.21 -15.20
N SER A 309 -12.81 -29.20 -14.33
CA SER A 309 -13.36 -29.29 -12.96
C SER A 309 -14.47 -30.34 -12.79
N SER A 310 -14.36 -31.21 -11.80
CA SER A 310 -15.35 -32.20 -11.40
C SER A 310 -16.73 -31.55 -11.16
N PRO A 311 -17.83 -32.19 -11.62
CA PRO A 311 -19.20 -31.68 -11.43
C PRO A 311 -19.57 -31.47 -9.94
N THR A 312 -18.95 -32.22 -9.02
CA THR A 312 -19.16 -32.09 -7.57
C THR A 312 -18.74 -30.71 -7.04
N VAL A 313 -17.69 -30.12 -7.61
CA VAL A 313 -17.14 -28.83 -7.18
C VAL A 313 -17.91 -27.67 -7.75
N ARG A 314 -18.35 -27.80 -9.01
CA ARG A 314 -19.25 -26.84 -9.64
C ARG A 314 -20.53 -26.68 -8.81
N ASN A 315 -20.98 -27.75 -8.14
CA ASN A 315 -22.07 -27.72 -7.17
C ASN A 315 -21.70 -27.07 -5.81
N LEU A 316 -20.45 -27.12 -5.34
CA LEU A 316 -20.01 -26.40 -4.13
C LEU A 316 -19.97 -24.88 -4.32
N LEU A 317 -19.73 -24.45 -5.55
CA LEU A 317 -19.84 -23.05 -5.99
C LEU A 317 -21.27 -22.67 -6.40
N ALA A 318 -22.14 -23.66 -6.64
CA ALA A 318 -23.56 -23.45 -6.88
C ALA A 318 -24.26 -23.10 -5.56
N GLY A 319 -24.21 -21.83 -5.21
CA GLY A 319 -25.03 -21.22 -4.19
C GLY A 319 -25.63 -19.90 -4.71
N PRO A 320 -26.49 -19.24 -3.92
CA PRO A 320 -26.94 -17.90 -4.27
C PRO A 320 -25.73 -17.02 -4.59
N THR A 321 -25.79 -16.32 -5.73
CA THR A 321 -24.75 -15.40 -6.17
C THR A 321 -24.48 -14.43 -5.04
N PRO A 322 -23.22 -14.29 -4.56
CA PRO A 322 -22.94 -13.42 -3.44
C PRO A 322 -23.40 -11.98 -3.75
N ALA A 323 -23.93 -11.30 -2.74
CA ALA A 323 -24.43 -9.93 -2.88
C ALA A 323 -23.34 -8.93 -3.31
N ALA A 324 -22.06 -9.28 -3.10
CA ALA A 324 -20.91 -8.50 -3.52
C ALA A 324 -19.92 -9.37 -4.30
N LEU A 325 -19.40 -8.81 -5.39
CA LEU A 325 -18.28 -9.38 -6.11
C LEU A 325 -16.96 -8.86 -5.52
N LEU A 326 -15.89 -9.66 -5.63
CA LEU A 326 -14.53 -9.18 -5.39
C LEU A 326 -14.32 -7.88 -6.16
N THR A 327 -14.13 -6.78 -5.43
CA THR A 327 -14.07 -5.44 -6.00
C THR A 327 -12.81 -5.30 -6.84
N ARG A 328 -12.93 -4.63 -7.99
CA ARG A 328 -11.78 -4.37 -8.85
C ARG A 328 -10.80 -3.44 -8.11
N PRO A 329 -9.49 -3.74 -8.14
CA PRO A 329 -8.48 -2.85 -7.55
C PRO A 329 -8.60 -1.44 -8.15
N THR A 330 -8.43 -0.41 -7.31
CA THR A 330 -8.51 0.99 -7.74
C THR A 330 -7.18 1.47 -8.32
N THR A 331 -6.06 0.90 -7.85
CA THR A 331 -4.72 1.26 -8.32
C THR A 331 -4.30 0.40 -9.52
N THR A 332 -4.72 0.81 -10.72
CA THR A 332 -4.49 0.01 -11.93
C THR A 332 -3.15 0.30 -12.62
N ALA A 333 -2.60 1.51 -12.50
CA ALA A 333 -1.31 1.88 -13.04
C ALA A 333 -0.18 1.19 -12.26
N THR A 334 0.83 0.67 -12.97
CA THR A 334 1.97 -0.04 -12.37
C THR A 334 3.24 0.74 -12.62
N PHE A 335 4.03 0.92 -11.57
CA PHE A 335 5.36 1.54 -11.62
C PHE A 335 6.42 0.50 -11.27
N THR A 336 7.64 0.73 -11.73
CA THR A 336 8.78 -0.06 -11.25
C THR A 336 9.17 0.42 -9.85
N THR A 337 9.74 -0.45 -9.03
CA THR A 337 10.28 -0.04 -7.71
C THR A 337 11.44 0.96 -7.85
N ALA A 338 12.15 0.94 -8.99
CA ALA A 338 13.17 1.94 -9.32
C ALA A 338 12.60 3.37 -9.49
N SER A 339 11.29 3.51 -9.75
CA SER A 339 10.60 4.80 -9.84
C SER A 339 10.36 5.46 -8.47
N ALA A 340 10.69 4.79 -7.36
CA ALA A 340 10.47 5.30 -6.01
C ALA A 340 11.18 6.63 -5.72
N GLY A 341 12.42 6.79 -6.20
CA GLY A 341 13.18 8.03 -6.03
C GLY A 341 12.53 9.21 -6.78
N GLU A 342 12.08 8.98 -8.01
CA GLU A 342 11.38 10.00 -8.81
C GLU A 342 10.07 10.44 -8.15
N LEU A 343 9.25 9.48 -7.72
CA LEU A 343 8.01 9.78 -7.01
C LEU A 343 8.27 10.49 -5.67
N SER A 344 9.36 10.15 -4.98
CA SER A 344 9.77 10.88 -3.77
C SER A 344 10.12 12.34 -4.06
N HIS A 345 10.81 12.62 -5.18
CA HIS A 345 11.07 14.00 -5.62
C HIS A 345 9.79 14.76 -6.01
N GLN A 346 8.72 14.05 -6.38
CA GLN A 346 7.39 14.62 -6.62
C GLN A 346 6.57 14.82 -5.33
N GLY A 347 7.16 14.55 -4.17
CA GLY A 347 6.54 14.77 -2.86
C GLY A 347 5.69 13.63 -2.34
N TRP A 348 5.84 12.41 -2.88
CA TRP A 348 5.28 11.19 -2.30
C TRP A 348 6.22 10.60 -1.26
N PHE A 349 5.70 9.98 -0.21
CA PHE A 349 6.49 9.13 0.67
C PHE A 349 6.71 7.79 -0.03
N CYS A 350 7.81 7.61 -0.76
CA CYS A 350 8.09 6.38 -1.49
C CYS A 350 9.51 5.86 -1.18
N GLN A 351 9.65 5.18 -0.04
CA GLN A 351 10.92 4.63 0.42
C GLN A 351 11.12 3.19 -0.08
N ALA A 352 12.38 2.81 -0.35
CA ALA A 352 12.74 1.45 -0.75
C ALA A 352 12.59 0.42 0.40
N GLU A 353 12.67 0.88 1.65
CA GLU A 353 12.48 0.08 2.85
C GLU A 353 11.59 0.82 3.84
N LEU A 354 10.74 0.08 4.56
CA LEU A 354 9.87 0.61 5.60
C LEU A 354 9.77 -0.38 6.76
N ALA A 355 10.16 0.05 7.97
CA ALA A 355 10.12 -0.78 9.18
C ALA A 355 10.79 -2.17 9.03
N GLY A 356 11.89 -2.26 8.27
CA GLY A 356 12.58 -3.54 8.01
C GLY A 356 11.99 -4.37 6.87
N MET A 357 11.01 -3.84 6.13
CA MET A 357 10.34 -4.49 5.01
C MET A 357 10.74 -3.86 3.67
N GLN A 358 10.93 -4.68 2.65
CA GLN A 358 11.41 -4.25 1.33
C GLN A 358 10.24 -3.84 0.43
N LEU A 359 10.38 -2.74 -0.31
CA LEU A 359 9.42 -2.34 -1.34
C LEU A 359 9.49 -3.32 -2.52
N VAL A 360 8.39 -4.02 -2.79
CA VAL A 360 8.32 -5.02 -3.87
C VAL A 360 7.36 -4.65 -4.97
N ARG A 361 6.47 -3.69 -4.73
CA ARG A 361 5.55 -3.21 -5.77
C ARG A 361 5.13 -1.77 -5.53
N LEU A 362 4.94 -1.07 -6.65
CA LEU A 362 4.44 0.29 -6.68
C LEU A 362 3.29 0.39 -7.70
N ARG A 363 2.15 0.91 -7.26
CA ARG A 363 0.96 1.10 -8.08
C ARG A 363 0.37 2.49 -7.84
N ALA A 364 -0.41 2.96 -8.79
CA ALA A 364 -1.23 4.15 -8.60
C ALA A 364 -2.60 4.00 -9.28
N ASP A 365 -3.50 4.92 -8.97
CA ASP A 365 -4.78 5.07 -9.66
C ASP A 365 -4.61 5.57 -11.11
N ALA A 366 -3.65 6.45 -11.36
CA ALA A 366 -3.33 7.00 -12.68
C ALA A 366 -1.81 7.05 -12.96
N PRO A 367 -1.37 6.93 -14.23
CA PRO A 367 0.06 6.85 -14.56
C PRO A 367 0.79 8.21 -14.61
N ALA A 368 0.09 9.32 -14.87
CA ALA A 368 0.73 10.64 -15.07
C ALA A 368 0.58 11.58 -13.87
N GLU A 369 -0.63 11.68 -13.33
CA GLU A 369 -0.94 12.51 -12.16
C GLU A 369 -1.65 11.63 -11.13
N PRO A 370 -0.91 10.81 -10.37
CA PRO A 370 -1.51 9.91 -9.40
C PRO A 370 -2.23 10.71 -8.29
N GLY A 371 -3.45 10.31 -7.96
CA GLY A 371 -4.17 10.78 -6.76
C GLY A 371 -3.93 9.86 -5.57
N VAL A 372 -3.58 8.61 -5.85
CA VAL A 372 -3.29 7.55 -4.87
C VAL A 372 -2.02 6.82 -5.27
N LEU A 373 -1.06 6.74 -4.36
CA LEU A 373 0.10 5.86 -4.48
C LEU A 373 -0.06 4.67 -3.54
N HIS A 374 0.02 3.46 -4.08
CA HIS A 374 -0.04 2.21 -3.34
C HIS A 374 1.32 1.52 -3.41
N MET A 375 1.96 1.43 -2.25
CA MET A 375 3.24 0.77 -2.05
C MET A 375 3.05 -0.53 -1.32
N VAL A 376 3.63 -1.61 -1.84
CA VAL A 376 3.59 -2.93 -1.21
C VAL A 376 4.98 -3.29 -0.71
N TYR A 377 5.08 -3.50 0.59
CA TYR A 377 6.26 -3.93 1.30
C TYR A 377 6.09 -5.36 1.79
N THR A 378 7.16 -6.15 1.79
CA THR A 378 7.16 -7.48 2.37
C THR A 378 8.55 -7.84 2.91
N ASP A 379 8.58 -8.72 3.88
CA ASP A 379 9.77 -9.38 4.37
C ASP A 379 9.85 -10.86 3.94
N GLY A 380 8.90 -11.30 3.12
CA GLY A 380 8.71 -12.69 2.67
C GLY A 380 7.67 -13.48 3.47
N LEU A 381 7.27 -13.02 4.66
CA LEU A 381 6.23 -13.63 5.49
C LEU A 381 4.97 -12.77 5.60
N SER A 382 5.16 -11.50 5.96
CA SER A 382 4.08 -10.53 6.13
C SER A 382 4.11 -9.51 5.00
N THR A 383 2.95 -8.93 4.73
CA THR A 383 2.73 -7.93 3.71
C THR A 383 2.20 -6.67 4.33
N VAL A 384 2.76 -5.53 3.92
CA VAL A 384 2.27 -4.21 4.30
C VAL A 384 1.96 -3.46 3.02
N SER A 385 0.74 -2.94 2.92
CA SER A 385 0.39 -1.96 1.90
C SER A 385 0.23 -0.60 2.54
N VAL A 386 0.92 0.39 1.99
CA VAL A 386 0.77 1.80 2.33
C VAL A 386 0.08 2.49 1.17
N PHE A 387 -1.01 3.17 1.48
CA PHE A 387 -1.74 4.01 0.55
C PHE A 387 -1.54 5.46 0.99
N GLU A 388 -0.86 6.24 0.16
CA GLU A 388 -0.83 7.69 0.30
C GLU A 388 -1.84 8.26 -0.68
N ARG A 389 -2.84 8.98 -0.17
CA ARG A 389 -3.88 9.59 -0.98
C ARG A 389 -3.91 11.10 -0.77
N ARG A 390 -3.85 11.85 -1.86
CA ARG A 390 -3.96 13.31 -1.84
C ARG A 390 -5.40 13.66 -1.44
N GLY A 391 -5.57 14.45 -0.37
CA GLY A 391 -6.89 14.85 0.09
C GLY A 391 -7.01 14.96 1.61
N ARG A 392 -8.26 15.03 2.07
CA ARG A 392 -8.56 15.21 3.50
C ARG A 392 -9.52 14.15 3.98
N LEU A 393 -9.19 13.49 5.09
CA LEU A 393 -10.11 12.59 5.76
C LEU A 393 -11.27 13.39 6.34
N THR A 394 -12.51 13.12 5.89
CA THR A 394 -13.71 13.86 6.35
C THR A 394 -14.42 13.15 7.49
N ASP A 395 -14.38 11.82 7.50
CA ASP A 395 -15.09 10.99 8.46
C ASP A 395 -14.16 9.90 9.02
N PRO A 396 -14.41 9.41 10.24
CA PRO A 396 -13.77 8.19 10.73
C PRO A 396 -14.03 7.03 9.75
N PRO A 397 -12.98 6.30 9.33
CA PRO A 397 -13.16 5.11 8.49
C PRO A 397 -14.09 4.09 9.13
N SER A 398 -14.85 3.35 8.33
CA SER A 398 -15.80 2.38 8.87
C SER A 398 -15.10 1.28 9.69
N ALA A 399 -15.72 0.93 10.82
CA ALA A 399 -15.27 -0.14 11.72
C ALA A 399 -13.93 0.15 12.41
N SER A 400 -13.48 1.40 12.40
CA SER A 400 -12.27 1.83 13.06
C SER A 400 -12.54 2.49 14.41
N ALA A 401 -11.54 2.47 15.28
CA ALA A 401 -11.49 3.21 16.53
C ALA A 401 -10.25 4.12 16.53
N TRP A 402 -10.37 5.32 17.08
CA TRP A 402 -9.24 6.22 17.26
C TRP A 402 -8.27 5.66 18.30
N ASP A 403 -7.00 5.51 17.94
CA ASP A 403 -5.92 5.17 18.86
C ASP A 403 -5.03 6.40 19.09
N PRO A 404 -5.04 6.99 20.30
CA PRO A 404 -4.25 8.18 20.59
C PRO A 404 -2.74 7.90 20.59
N THR A 405 -2.31 6.66 20.79
CA THR A 405 -0.88 6.31 20.79
C THR A 405 -0.31 6.26 19.37
N LEU A 406 -1.12 5.80 18.42
CA LEU A 406 -0.78 5.79 17.00
C LEU A 406 -1.16 7.10 16.29
N ALA A 407 -1.94 7.97 16.93
CA ALA A 407 -2.59 9.11 16.29
C ALA A 407 -3.32 8.73 14.99
N ALA A 408 -3.97 7.57 14.98
CA ALA A 408 -4.62 7.01 13.80
C ALA A 408 -5.91 6.26 14.14
N TYR A 409 -6.82 6.20 13.18
CA TYR A 409 -7.98 5.31 13.22
C TYR A 409 -7.57 3.90 12.86
N ARG A 410 -7.68 2.95 13.78
CA ARG A 410 -7.30 1.55 13.55
C ARG A 410 -8.49 0.61 13.52
N ALA A 411 -8.38 -0.45 12.73
CA ALA A 411 -9.31 -1.57 12.74
C ALA A 411 -8.51 -2.88 12.71
N ASP A 412 -8.74 -3.74 13.69
CA ASP A 412 -8.06 -5.02 13.84
C ASP A 412 -9.03 -6.16 13.57
N ALA A 413 -8.78 -6.89 12.48
CA ALA A 413 -9.59 -8.03 12.05
C ALA A 413 -8.73 -8.96 11.17
N MET A 414 -9.30 -9.57 10.14
CA MET A 414 -8.56 -10.35 9.15
C MET A 414 -7.41 -9.54 8.51
N VAL A 415 -7.67 -8.27 8.19
CA VAL A 415 -6.66 -7.27 7.82
C VAL A 415 -6.54 -6.29 8.98
N ASN A 416 -5.33 -5.98 9.41
CA ASN A 416 -5.07 -4.90 10.35
C ASN A 416 -4.88 -3.61 9.56
N THR A 417 -5.68 -2.59 9.84
CA THR A 417 -5.59 -1.29 9.15
C THR A 417 -5.37 -0.13 10.12
N ALA A 418 -4.70 0.91 9.64
CA ALA A 418 -4.60 2.20 10.31
C ALA A 418 -4.69 3.33 9.29
N THR A 419 -5.52 4.35 9.55
CA THR A 419 -5.72 5.50 8.67
C THR A 419 -5.63 6.81 9.45
N TRP A 420 -4.88 7.78 8.93
CA TRP A 420 -4.75 9.10 9.54
C TRP A 420 -4.49 10.18 8.49
N GLN A 421 -4.65 11.43 8.91
CA GLN A 421 -4.26 12.60 8.15
C GLN A 421 -2.81 12.95 8.49
N SER A 422 -1.97 13.15 7.47
CA SER A 422 -0.65 13.75 7.60
C SER A 422 -0.53 14.91 6.61
N GLY A 423 -0.51 16.14 7.12
CA GLY A 423 -0.47 17.34 6.28
C GLY A 423 -1.63 17.36 5.29
N THR A 424 -1.32 17.27 3.99
CA THR A 424 -2.32 17.35 2.91
C THR A 424 -2.75 15.99 2.33
N ASP A 425 -2.34 14.92 2.98
CA ASP A 425 -2.43 13.55 2.50
C ASP A 425 -3.05 12.65 3.57
N VAL A 426 -3.82 11.67 3.13
CA VAL A 426 -4.36 10.61 3.97
C VAL A 426 -3.52 9.37 3.76
N PHE A 427 -2.92 8.90 4.85
CA PHE A 427 -2.22 7.64 4.86
C PHE A 427 -3.17 6.54 5.30
N THR A 428 -3.14 5.40 4.64
CA THR A 428 -3.75 4.17 5.13
C THR A 428 -2.77 3.02 5.00
N VAL A 429 -2.54 2.33 6.11
CA VAL A 429 -1.75 1.10 6.21
C VAL A 429 -2.70 -0.07 6.28
N ALA A 430 -2.40 -1.14 5.55
CA ALA A 430 -3.07 -2.44 5.63
C ALA A 430 -2.03 -3.56 5.70
N THR A 431 -2.22 -4.51 6.62
CA THR A 431 -1.31 -5.65 6.77
C THR A 431 -2.03 -6.93 7.20
N ASP A 432 -1.50 -8.06 6.76
CA ASP A 432 -1.87 -9.42 7.20
C ASP A 432 -0.97 -9.92 8.35
N GLY A 433 0.06 -9.15 8.71
CA GLY A 433 0.97 -9.44 9.81
C GLY A 433 0.43 -9.04 11.19
N PRO A 434 1.23 -9.24 12.25
CA PRO A 434 0.88 -8.89 13.63
C PRO A 434 0.53 -7.40 13.79
N THR A 435 -0.26 -7.05 14.81
CA THR A 435 -0.57 -5.64 15.16
C THR A 435 0.70 -4.83 15.48
N GLY A 436 1.67 -5.45 16.15
CA GLY A 436 2.97 -4.82 16.40
C GLY A 436 3.76 -4.47 15.12
N LEU A 437 3.50 -5.14 13.99
CA LEU A 437 4.06 -4.75 12.70
C LEU A 437 3.39 -3.49 12.16
N ARG A 438 2.04 -3.44 12.20
CA ARG A 438 1.27 -2.23 11.84
C ARG A 438 1.76 -1.02 12.64
N ASP A 439 1.93 -1.17 13.96
CA ASP A 439 2.31 -0.07 14.83
C ASP A 439 3.70 0.47 14.51
N LYS A 440 4.66 -0.43 14.22
CA LYS A 440 6.01 -0.06 13.76
C LYS A 440 5.97 0.68 12.42
N VAL A 441 5.12 0.26 11.49
CA VAL A 441 4.96 0.89 10.17
C VAL A 441 4.33 2.27 10.31
N VAL A 442 3.24 2.39 11.07
CA VAL A 442 2.59 3.68 11.34
C VAL A 442 3.60 4.64 11.95
N ALA A 443 4.33 4.24 13.00
CA ALA A 443 5.34 5.08 13.63
C ALA A 443 6.48 5.54 12.68
N ALA A 444 6.76 4.79 11.61
CA ALA A 444 7.77 5.13 10.62
C ALA A 444 7.27 6.05 9.49
N LEU A 445 5.96 6.28 9.41
CA LEU A 445 5.33 7.10 8.36
C LEU A 445 5.09 8.55 8.84
N PRO A 446 4.93 9.51 7.90
CA PRO A 446 4.71 10.92 8.26
C PRO A 446 3.47 11.16 9.13
N HIS A 447 3.60 12.08 10.09
CA HIS A 447 2.54 12.52 11.02
C HIS A 447 2.49 14.05 11.06
N ASP A 448 2.62 14.69 9.89
CA ASP A 448 2.64 16.14 9.79
C ASP A 448 1.29 16.71 10.28
N PRO A 449 1.30 17.78 11.07
CA PRO A 449 0.06 18.39 11.53
C PRO A 449 -0.80 18.80 10.33
N ASP A 450 -2.10 18.57 10.43
CA ASP A 450 -3.06 19.10 9.46
C ASP A 450 -2.88 20.62 9.40
N ALA A 451 -2.33 21.11 8.29
CA ALA A 451 -2.22 22.53 8.02
C ALA A 451 -3.65 23.03 7.80
N GLY A 452 -4.34 23.32 8.91
CA GLY A 452 -5.74 23.65 8.92
C GLY A 452 -6.11 24.71 7.89
N ARG A 453 -7.37 24.69 7.45
CA ARG A 453 -7.95 25.67 6.53
C ARG A 453 -7.85 27.08 7.12
N THR A 454 -6.76 27.78 6.86
CA THR A 454 -6.73 29.23 7.01
C THR A 454 -7.07 29.84 5.66
N THR A 455 -8.05 30.75 5.64
CA THR A 455 -8.39 31.54 4.45
C THR A 455 -7.13 32.20 3.87
N MET A 456 -6.21 32.61 4.75
CA MET A 456 -4.90 33.15 4.41
C MET A 456 -3.98 32.14 3.72
N GLY A 457 -4.00 30.86 4.14
CA GLY A 457 -3.27 29.78 3.48
C GLY A 457 -3.76 29.53 2.06
N ARG A 458 -5.08 29.56 1.83
CA ARG A 458 -5.67 29.46 0.48
C ARG A 458 -5.26 30.63 -0.41
N ILE A 459 -5.36 31.85 0.10
CA ILE A 459 -4.96 33.06 -0.65
C ILE A 459 -3.49 32.98 -1.03
N ARG A 460 -2.61 32.57 -0.12
CA ARG A 460 -1.17 32.41 -0.38
C ARG A 460 -0.88 31.37 -1.46
N ALA A 461 -1.56 30.21 -1.41
CA ALA A 461 -1.39 29.15 -2.39
C ALA A 461 -1.87 29.54 -3.80
N GLY A 462 -2.95 30.34 -3.91
CA GLY A 462 -3.36 30.87 -5.22
C GLY A 462 -2.39 31.90 -5.76
N TRP A 463 -1.83 32.78 -4.93
CA TRP A 463 -0.80 33.73 -5.34
C TRP A 463 0.50 33.04 -5.80
N SER A 464 0.96 31.99 -5.11
CA SER A 464 2.16 31.26 -5.55
C SER A 464 1.99 30.64 -6.94
N ARG A 465 0.79 30.15 -7.26
CA ARG A 465 0.46 29.60 -8.58
C ARG A 465 0.44 30.66 -9.67
N VAL A 466 -0.18 31.81 -9.41
CA VAL A 466 -0.20 32.95 -10.35
C VAL A 466 1.23 33.40 -10.64
N LEU A 467 2.07 33.49 -9.61
CA LEU A 467 3.48 33.88 -9.78
C LEU A 467 4.30 32.84 -10.55
N HIS A 468 4.05 31.53 -10.34
CA HIS A 468 4.67 30.46 -11.12
C HIS A 468 4.18 30.37 -12.58
N ALA A 469 2.97 30.85 -12.88
CA ALA A 469 2.46 30.88 -14.25
C ALA A 469 2.90 32.12 -15.04
N LEU A 470 3.46 33.13 -14.35
CA LEU A 470 3.91 34.40 -14.91
C LEU A 470 5.44 34.51 -15.04
N GLY A 471 6.19 33.52 -14.52
CA GLY A 471 7.64 33.35 -14.69
C GLY A 471 7.94 32.03 -15.36
#